data_AF-A0A9P8I6T2-F1
#
_entry.id   AF-A0A9P8I6T2-F1
#
_cell.length_a   1.000
_cell.length_b   1.000
_cell.length_c   1.000
_cell.angle_alpha   90.00
_cell.angle_beta   90.00
_cell.angle_gamma   90.00
#
_symmetry.space_group_name_H-M   'P 1'
#
loop_
_entity.id
_entity.type
_entity.pdbx_description
1 polymer ?
#
loop_
_entity_poly.entity_id
_entity_poly.type
_entity_poly.pdbx_seq_one_letter_code
_entity_poly.pdbx_strand_id
1 'polypeptide(L)'
;MDEISTSHGSAVMWCYNERRTKHERHDEDSVPLAIVDDVLEGIPDLVESHLTLAIECYLEGLPRYYYTEVGENRLQAGLLGLVCNYYESTCGKSDQLRHALRLLLLVLMMGQTMYLTEDSRRELEPELQSWLNPSQCQYPMPRIAQRQFKFMVHQMVHEAMRDVLEDLHNLIWKKKKNEWATTFCVMVLLGIIAEDLQISLMLVAISLQVNEDLNRASDFEQARNSIRAIDESGFGLPLSLFEKAYGSFNPLTGPFNKVEEKLGDEDSIELVRGVRELVKRESQLLVKAKGTKVLPAPDSFSVDNISRLVSRILPDPQQ
;
A
#
# COMPACT_ATOMS: atom_id res chain seq x y z
N MET A 1 -28.05 32.15 8.47
CA MET A 1 -28.88 31.96 9.67
C MET A 1 -29.54 30.60 9.63
N ASP A 2 -28.89 29.48 9.93
CA ASP A 2 -27.47 29.14 10.08
C ASP A 2 -27.34 27.61 9.94
N GLU A 3 -26.28 27.23 9.23
CA GLU A 3 -25.40 26.06 9.35
C GLU A 3 -25.93 24.74 9.94
N ILE A 4 -26.06 23.75 9.03
CA ILE A 4 -25.86 22.33 9.33
C ILE A 4 -24.35 22.07 9.18
N SER A 5 -23.65 21.94 10.31
CA SER A 5 -22.25 21.52 10.36
C SER A 5 -22.16 19.99 10.36
N THR A 6 -21.70 19.45 9.24
CA THR A 6 -21.28 18.05 9.07
C THR A 6 -19.82 17.90 9.49
N SER A 7 -19.53 17.09 10.51
CA SER A 7 -18.20 16.50 10.71
C SER A 7 -18.31 14.98 10.77
N HIS A 8 -18.25 14.33 9.60
CA HIS A 8 -18.03 12.89 9.47
C HIS A 8 -16.54 12.66 9.23
N GLY A 9 -15.76 12.76 10.30
CA GLY A 9 -14.36 12.33 10.36
C GLY A 9 -14.20 11.33 11.48
N SER A 10 -14.59 10.07 11.26
CA SER A 10 -14.34 8.98 12.23
C SER A 10 -14.67 7.60 11.65
N ALA A 11 -13.98 7.16 10.60
CA ALA A 11 -14.07 5.76 10.15
C ALA A 11 -12.83 4.93 10.56
N VAL A 12 -11.65 5.56 10.70
CA VAL A 12 -10.39 4.87 11.07
C VAL A 12 -10.31 4.52 12.57
N MET A 13 -11.26 4.97 13.40
CA MET A 13 -11.21 4.80 14.86
C MET A 13 -12.22 3.78 15.42
N TRP A 14 -13.04 3.12 14.58
CA TRP A 14 -14.21 2.38 15.06
C TRP A 14 -14.04 0.86 15.25
N CYS A 15 -12.87 0.28 15.00
CA CYS A 15 -12.62 -1.14 15.35
C CYS A 15 -11.89 -1.35 16.69
N TYR A 16 -11.63 -0.30 17.48
CA TYR A 16 -10.81 -0.41 18.70
C TYR A 16 -11.53 0.03 19.98
N ASN A 17 -12.85 -0.15 20.04
CA ASN A 17 -13.65 0.19 21.22
C ASN A 17 -14.59 -0.97 21.61
N GLU A 18 -14.06 -2.18 21.73
CA GLU A 18 -14.73 -3.22 22.51
C GLU A 18 -14.62 -2.84 23.99
N ARG A 19 -15.74 -2.38 24.55
CA ARG A 19 -15.91 -2.20 25.99
C ARG A 19 -15.62 -3.52 26.69
N ARG A 20 -14.45 -3.62 27.33
CA ARG A 20 -14.09 -4.64 28.30
C ARG A 20 -15.15 -4.68 29.40
N THR A 21 -16.15 -5.56 29.28
CA THR A 21 -16.81 -6.11 30.46
C THR A 21 -15.80 -7.01 31.15
N LYS A 22 -15.39 -6.61 32.37
CA LYS A 22 -14.43 -7.30 33.23
C LYS A 22 -14.75 -8.79 33.33
N HIS A 23 -14.09 -9.59 32.51
CA HIS A 23 -13.68 -10.94 32.86
C HIS A 23 -12.17 -10.91 32.71
N GLU A 24 -11.47 -11.03 33.85
CA GLU A 24 -10.02 -11.24 33.89
C GLU A 24 -9.71 -12.50 33.09
N ARG A 25 -9.42 -12.34 31.80
CA ARG A 25 -8.69 -13.36 31.06
C ARG A 25 -7.25 -13.16 31.48
N HIS A 26 -6.71 -14.16 32.18
CA HIS A 26 -5.28 -14.26 32.37
C HIS A 26 -4.62 -14.15 30.99
N ASP A 27 -3.78 -13.12 30.81
CA ASP A 27 -2.87 -13.01 29.68
C ASP A 27 -1.80 -14.09 29.85
N GLU A 28 -2.16 -15.33 29.50
CA GLU A 28 -1.16 -16.36 29.22
C GLU A 28 -0.39 -15.93 27.98
N ASP A 29 0.93 -16.10 28.03
CA ASP A 29 1.88 -15.82 26.95
C ASP A 29 1.25 -16.15 25.59
N SER A 30 1.29 -15.19 24.66
CA SER A 30 0.71 -15.35 23.33
C SER A 30 1.11 -16.70 22.76
N VAL A 31 0.10 -17.56 22.53
CA VAL A 31 0.28 -18.93 22.02
C VAL A 31 1.31 -18.88 20.89
N PRO A 32 2.43 -19.64 20.99
CA PRO A 32 3.46 -19.62 19.96
C PRO A 32 2.78 -19.85 18.61
N LEU A 33 3.21 -19.12 17.57
CA LEU A 33 2.80 -19.41 16.21
C LEU A 33 3.08 -20.90 16.00
N ALA A 34 2.02 -21.72 16.02
CA ALA A 34 2.14 -23.12 15.72
C ALA A 34 2.49 -23.15 14.23
N ILE A 35 3.78 -23.28 13.94
CA ILE A 35 4.29 -23.66 12.64
C ILE A 35 3.74 -25.05 12.42
N VAL A 36 2.59 -25.11 11.77
CA VAL A 36 2.09 -26.35 11.20
C VAL A 36 2.08 -26.07 9.72
N ASP A 37 3.15 -26.48 9.05
CA ASP A 37 3.26 -26.41 7.58
C ASP A 37 2.00 -27.03 6.93
N ASP A 38 1.40 -28.04 7.58
CA ASP A 38 0.15 -28.69 7.14
C ASP A 38 -1.11 -27.80 7.23
N VAL A 39 -1.16 -26.77 8.08
CA VAL A 39 -2.34 -25.88 8.24
C VAL A 39 -2.36 -24.77 7.18
N LEU A 40 -1.18 -24.40 6.68
CA LEU A 40 -1.04 -23.37 5.65
C LEU A 40 -0.85 -23.95 4.25
N GLU A 41 -0.83 -25.28 4.11
CA GLU A 41 -0.69 -25.96 2.82
C GLU A 41 -1.80 -25.53 1.85
N GLY A 42 -1.41 -25.11 0.64
CA GLY A 42 -2.34 -24.64 -0.40
C GLY A 42 -2.89 -23.22 -0.22
N ILE A 43 -2.73 -22.58 0.95
CA ILE A 43 -3.14 -21.18 1.13
C ILE A 43 -2.29 -20.23 0.27
N PRO A 44 -0.96 -20.37 0.16
CA PRO A 44 -0.17 -19.54 -0.75
C PRO A 44 -0.67 -19.60 -2.20
N ASP A 45 -1.00 -20.80 -2.70
CA ASP A 45 -1.51 -20.99 -4.06
C ASP A 45 -2.89 -20.34 -4.25
N LEU A 46 -3.74 -20.39 -3.21
CA LEU A 46 -5.04 -19.71 -3.21
C LEU A 46 -4.88 -18.19 -3.23
N VAL A 47 -3.93 -17.66 -2.45
CA VAL A 47 -3.58 -16.24 -2.45
C VAL A 47 -3.07 -15.84 -3.83
N GLU A 48 -2.14 -16.59 -4.43
CA GLU A 48 -1.64 -16.31 -5.79
C GLU A 48 -2.75 -16.35 -6.84
N SER A 49 -3.68 -17.29 -6.73
CA SER A 49 -4.84 -17.37 -7.62
C SER A 49 -5.73 -16.12 -7.50
N HIS A 50 -5.94 -15.64 -6.27
CA HIS A 50 -6.69 -14.40 -6.03
C HIS A 50 -5.96 -13.16 -6.54
N LEU A 51 -4.64 -13.09 -6.36
CA LEU A 51 -3.82 -11.97 -6.86
C LEU A 51 -3.86 -11.92 -8.40
N THR A 52 -3.75 -13.08 -9.04
CA THR A 52 -3.87 -13.21 -10.50
C THR A 52 -5.23 -12.73 -10.98
N LEU A 53 -6.31 -13.23 -10.36
CA LEU A 53 -7.67 -12.79 -10.69
C LEU A 53 -7.88 -11.29 -10.48
N ALA A 54 -7.33 -10.74 -9.40
CA ALA A 54 -7.40 -9.31 -9.10
C ALA A 54 -6.75 -8.45 -10.18
N ILE A 55 -5.55 -8.85 -10.64
CA ILE A 55 -4.82 -8.14 -11.70
C ILE A 55 -5.50 -8.30 -13.06
N GLU A 56 -6.06 -9.47 -13.36
CA GLU A 56 -6.66 -9.75 -14.66
C GLU A 56 -8.09 -9.20 -14.82
N CYS A 57 -8.87 -9.18 -13.74
CA CYS A 57 -10.31 -8.89 -13.83
C CYS A 57 -10.75 -7.63 -13.07
N TYR A 58 -9.95 -7.11 -12.13
CA TYR A 58 -10.40 -6.06 -11.21
C TYR A 58 -9.48 -4.83 -11.17
N LEU A 59 -8.53 -4.73 -12.10
CA LEU A 59 -7.51 -3.68 -12.11
C LEU A 59 -8.12 -2.28 -12.33
N GLU A 60 -9.10 -2.13 -13.23
CA GLU A 60 -9.83 -0.87 -13.46
C GLU A 60 -10.46 -0.31 -12.16
N GLY A 61 -10.98 -1.19 -11.30
CA GLY A 61 -11.61 -0.83 -10.03
C GLY A 61 -10.62 -0.58 -8.89
N LEU A 62 -9.36 -1.00 -9.06
CA LEU A 62 -8.36 -1.01 -7.99
C LEU A 62 -8.12 0.39 -7.39
N PRO A 63 -7.89 1.47 -8.16
CA PRO A 63 -7.63 2.78 -7.57
C PRO A 63 -8.81 3.29 -6.74
N ARG A 64 -10.03 3.00 -7.21
CA ARG A 64 -11.24 3.38 -6.48
C ARG A 64 -11.31 2.60 -5.17
N TYR A 65 -11.17 1.27 -5.22
CA TYR A 65 -11.21 0.41 -4.04
C TYR A 65 -10.15 0.82 -3.00
N TYR A 66 -8.91 1.01 -3.46
CA TYR A 66 -7.75 1.36 -2.65
C TYR A 66 -7.95 2.65 -1.84
N TYR A 67 -8.60 3.65 -2.44
CA TYR A 67 -8.78 4.98 -1.85
C TYR A 67 -10.23 5.31 -1.48
N THR A 68 -11.14 4.33 -1.43
CA THR A 68 -12.60 4.55 -1.23
C THR A 68 -12.91 5.30 0.07
N GLU A 69 -12.15 5.04 1.14
CA GLU A 69 -12.42 5.56 2.48
C GLU A 69 -11.58 6.80 2.81
N VAL A 70 -10.62 7.14 1.96
CA VAL A 70 -9.66 8.20 2.20
C VAL A 70 -10.01 9.39 1.32
N GLY A 71 -10.76 10.33 1.90
CA GLY A 71 -10.94 11.64 1.30
C GLY A 71 -9.60 12.23 0.83
N GLU A 72 -9.63 12.93 -0.29
CA GLU A 72 -8.55 13.80 -0.78
C GLU A 72 -7.22 13.16 -1.25
N ASN A 73 -7.02 11.83 -1.26
CA ASN A 73 -5.85 11.19 -1.91
C ASN A 73 -5.96 11.10 -3.45
N ARG A 74 -6.42 12.19 -4.09
CA ARG A 74 -6.67 12.26 -5.53
C ARG A 74 -5.42 12.06 -6.39
N LEU A 75 -4.26 12.42 -5.85
CA LEU A 75 -2.98 12.28 -6.54
C LEU A 75 -2.56 10.81 -6.64
N GLN A 76 -2.44 10.09 -5.53
CA GLN A 76 -2.05 8.67 -5.57
C GLN A 76 -3.11 7.82 -6.29
N ALA A 77 -4.40 8.07 -6.05
CA ALA A 77 -5.48 7.39 -6.76
C ALA A 77 -5.41 7.62 -8.27
N GLY A 78 -5.16 8.87 -8.69
CA GLY A 78 -4.97 9.21 -10.10
C GLY A 78 -3.74 8.56 -10.70
N LEU A 79 -2.61 8.53 -9.98
CA LEU A 79 -1.38 7.88 -10.44
C LEU A 79 -1.54 6.37 -10.55
N LEU A 80 -2.16 5.73 -9.56
CA LEU A 80 -2.45 4.31 -9.59
C LEU A 80 -3.37 3.97 -10.77
N GLY A 81 -4.39 4.80 -11.04
CA GLY A 81 -5.24 4.64 -12.22
C GLY A 81 -4.47 4.74 -13.54
N LEU A 82 -3.56 5.71 -13.66
CA LEU A 82 -2.70 5.84 -14.84
C LEU A 82 -1.75 4.64 -15.02
N VAL A 83 -1.21 4.11 -13.92
CA VAL A 83 -0.38 2.89 -13.94
C VAL A 83 -1.20 1.67 -14.39
N CYS A 84 -2.42 1.52 -13.87
CA CYS A 84 -3.33 0.44 -14.25
C CYS A 84 -3.67 0.50 -15.74
N ASN A 85 -4.07 1.68 -16.23
CA ASN A 85 -4.39 1.90 -17.64
C ASN A 85 -3.20 1.59 -18.55
N TYR A 86 -1.98 1.98 -18.16
CA TYR A 86 -0.77 1.66 -18.90
C TYR A 86 -0.46 0.15 -18.92
N TYR A 87 -0.67 -0.54 -17.80
CA TYR A 87 -0.52 -1.99 -17.76
C TYR A 87 -1.52 -2.70 -18.69
N GLU A 88 -2.78 -2.27 -18.69
CA GLU A 88 -3.81 -2.81 -19.60
C GLU A 88 -3.50 -2.51 -21.07
N SER A 89 -3.05 -1.29 -21.39
CA SER A 89 -2.75 -0.90 -22.77
C SER A 89 -1.56 -1.68 -23.35
N THR A 90 -0.58 -2.03 -22.50
CA THR A 90 0.49 -2.97 -22.86
C THR A 90 0.04 -4.44 -22.92
N CYS A 91 -1.27 -4.72 -22.82
CA CYS A 91 -1.88 -6.05 -22.79
C CYS A 91 -1.31 -6.95 -21.70
N GLY A 92 -0.93 -6.39 -20.55
CA GLY A 92 -0.36 -7.15 -19.42
C GLY A 92 0.98 -7.81 -19.71
N LYS A 93 1.71 -7.37 -20.75
CA LYS A 93 2.97 -8.01 -21.18
C LYS A 93 4.19 -7.61 -20.32
N SER A 94 4.04 -6.63 -19.43
CA SER A 94 5.13 -6.25 -18.53
C SER A 94 5.10 -7.10 -17.27
N ASP A 95 5.94 -8.14 -17.23
CA ASP A 95 6.13 -8.96 -16.05
C ASP A 95 6.56 -8.12 -14.83
N GLN A 96 7.39 -7.09 -15.04
CA GLN A 96 7.85 -6.20 -13.97
C GLN A 96 6.71 -5.42 -13.33
N LEU A 97 5.77 -4.92 -14.14
CA LEU A 97 4.57 -4.26 -13.62
C LEU A 97 3.62 -5.24 -12.96
N ARG A 98 3.47 -6.44 -13.51
CA ARG A 98 2.68 -7.50 -12.87
C ARG A 98 3.22 -7.84 -11.48
N HIS A 99 4.55 -7.97 -11.33
CA HIS A 99 5.18 -8.21 -10.03
C HIS A 99 4.97 -7.04 -9.05
N ALA A 100 5.08 -5.80 -9.53
CA ALA A 100 4.85 -4.62 -8.69
C ALA A 100 3.38 -4.47 -8.26
N LEU A 101 2.42 -4.76 -9.15
CA LEU A 101 0.99 -4.80 -8.83
C LEU A 101 0.65 -5.94 -7.86
N ARG A 102 1.23 -7.12 -8.06
CA ARG A 102 1.12 -8.25 -7.13
C ARG A 102 1.60 -7.86 -5.72
N LEU A 103 2.74 -7.20 -5.62
CA LEU A 103 3.27 -6.70 -4.35
C LEU A 103 2.34 -5.65 -3.70
N LEU A 104 1.79 -4.72 -4.48
CA LEU A 104 0.83 -3.74 -3.99
C LEU A 104 -0.39 -4.43 -3.35
N LEU A 105 -0.96 -5.42 -4.04
CA LEU A 105 -2.11 -6.17 -3.56
C LEU A 105 -1.79 -6.98 -2.29
N LEU A 106 -0.62 -7.61 -2.21
CA LEU A 106 -0.17 -8.31 -1.00
C LEU A 106 -0.07 -7.36 0.21
N VAL A 107 0.47 -6.16 0.01
CA VAL A 107 0.55 -5.12 1.07
C VAL A 107 -0.84 -4.64 1.46
N LEU A 108 -1.75 -4.52 0.50
CA LEU A 108 -3.16 -4.22 0.77
C LEU A 108 -3.79 -5.31 1.65
N MET A 109 -3.59 -6.59 1.32
CA MET A 109 -4.07 -7.72 2.12
C MET A 109 -3.50 -7.71 3.54
N MET A 110 -2.24 -7.33 3.72
CA MET A 110 -1.63 -7.16 5.05
C MET A 110 -2.31 -6.08 5.89
N GLY A 111 -2.74 -5.00 5.27
CA GLY A 111 -3.45 -3.90 5.92
C GLY A 111 -4.87 -4.25 6.37
N GLN A 112 -5.51 -5.22 5.72
CA GLN A 112 -6.91 -5.58 5.99
C GLN A 112 -7.08 -6.54 7.19
N THR A 113 -8.29 -6.55 7.75
CA THR A 113 -8.76 -7.59 8.68
C THR A 113 -9.64 -8.56 7.88
N MET A 114 -9.41 -9.86 8.04
CA MET A 114 -10.18 -10.89 7.36
C MET A 114 -11.45 -11.21 8.15
N TYR A 115 -12.54 -11.42 7.41
CA TYR A 115 -13.83 -11.76 7.96
C TYR A 115 -14.25 -13.14 7.44
N LEU A 116 -14.97 -13.89 8.27
CA LEU A 116 -15.58 -15.14 7.82
C LEU A 116 -16.78 -14.80 6.93
N THR A 117 -16.93 -15.53 5.82
CA THR A 117 -18.15 -15.45 5.02
C THR A 117 -19.33 -16.02 5.82
N GLU A 118 -20.55 -15.60 5.47
CA GLU A 118 -21.76 -16.09 6.14
C GLU A 118 -21.95 -17.62 5.99
N ASP A 119 -21.49 -18.18 4.87
CA ASP A 119 -21.55 -19.62 4.62
C ASP A 119 -20.51 -20.38 5.46
N SER A 120 -19.24 -19.94 5.45
CA SER A 120 -18.19 -20.51 6.32
C SER A 120 -18.53 -20.39 7.79
N ARG A 121 -19.23 -19.32 8.18
CA ARG A 121 -19.73 -19.16 9.54
C ARG A 121 -20.73 -20.26 9.88
N ARG A 122 -21.74 -20.51 9.05
CA ARG A 122 -22.76 -21.53 9.33
C ARG A 122 -22.17 -22.93 9.45
N GLU A 123 -21.13 -23.21 8.69
CA GLU A 123 -20.39 -24.48 8.76
C GLU A 123 -19.59 -24.60 10.06
N LEU A 124 -18.89 -23.54 10.46
CA LEU A 124 -18.03 -23.53 11.66
C LEU A 124 -18.80 -23.24 12.96
N GLU A 125 -19.99 -22.67 12.88
CA GLU A 125 -20.85 -22.32 14.02
C GLU A 125 -21.06 -23.48 15.01
N PRO A 126 -21.40 -24.72 14.62
CA PRO A 126 -21.53 -25.86 15.55
C PRO A 126 -20.24 -26.18 16.33
N GLU A 127 -19.07 -25.92 15.74
CA GLU A 127 -17.76 -26.17 16.37
C GLU A 127 -17.32 -24.99 17.25
N LEU A 128 -17.75 -23.76 16.90
CA LEU A 128 -17.42 -22.53 17.58
C LEU A 128 -18.39 -22.15 18.73
N GLN A 129 -19.47 -22.91 18.96
CA GLN A 129 -20.55 -22.60 19.92
C GLN A 129 -20.12 -22.41 21.38
N SER A 130 -18.86 -22.69 21.74
CA SER A 130 -18.36 -22.44 23.10
C SER A 130 -17.76 -21.05 23.33
N TRP A 131 -17.56 -20.22 22.29
CA TRP A 131 -16.77 -18.96 22.44
C TRP A 131 -17.44 -17.67 21.93
N LEU A 132 -18.49 -17.74 21.12
CA LEU A 132 -19.04 -16.55 20.44
C LEU A 132 -20.46 -16.21 20.91
N ASN A 133 -20.63 -15.00 21.42
CA ASN A 133 -21.95 -14.42 21.69
C ASN A 133 -22.50 -13.90 20.35
N PRO A 134 -23.59 -14.46 19.80
CA PRO A 134 -23.99 -14.25 18.40
C PRO A 134 -24.52 -12.84 18.08
N SER A 135 -24.62 -11.95 19.07
CA SER A 135 -25.30 -10.66 18.94
C SER A 135 -24.40 -9.44 18.67
N GLN A 136 -23.08 -9.60 18.53
CA GLN A 136 -22.16 -8.46 18.32
C GLN A 136 -21.09 -8.78 17.27
N CYS A 137 -21.04 -7.95 16.22
CA CYS A 137 -20.10 -7.87 15.07
C CYS A 137 -20.32 -8.77 13.83
N GLN A 138 -20.16 -8.15 12.66
CA GLN A 138 -19.84 -8.82 11.39
C GLN A 138 -18.55 -9.62 11.61
N TYR A 139 -18.65 -10.94 11.44
CA TYR A 139 -17.86 -11.95 12.13
C TYR A 139 -16.36 -11.93 11.77
N PRO A 140 -15.48 -11.37 12.64
CA PRO A 140 -14.05 -11.35 12.36
C PRO A 140 -13.44 -12.75 12.50
N MET A 141 -12.46 -13.06 11.65
CA MET A 141 -11.68 -14.30 11.77
C MET A 141 -11.04 -14.39 13.17
N PRO A 142 -10.89 -15.60 13.76
CA PRO A 142 -10.19 -15.75 15.04
C PRO A 142 -8.81 -15.09 15.02
N ARG A 143 -8.45 -14.38 16.09
CA ARG A 143 -7.19 -13.60 16.17
C ARG A 143 -5.94 -14.43 15.83
N ILE A 144 -5.91 -15.70 16.22
CA ILE A 144 -4.80 -16.61 15.93
C ILE A 144 -4.72 -16.90 14.42
N ALA A 145 -5.85 -17.22 13.78
CA ALA A 145 -5.91 -17.46 12.34
C ALA A 145 -5.52 -16.19 11.55
N GLN A 146 -6.01 -15.02 11.98
CA GLN A 146 -5.59 -13.74 11.40
C GLN A 146 -4.08 -13.51 11.51
N ARG A 147 -3.46 -13.83 12.65
CA ARG A 147 -2.01 -13.71 12.85
C ARG A 147 -1.24 -14.66 11.95
N GLN A 148 -1.66 -15.92 11.86
CA GLN A 148 -1.02 -16.93 11.00
C GLN A 148 -1.10 -16.53 9.52
N PHE A 149 -2.28 -16.09 9.08
CA PHE A 149 -2.47 -15.57 7.73
C PHE A 149 -1.57 -14.36 7.45
N LYS A 150 -1.54 -13.36 8.34
CA LYS A 150 -0.66 -12.19 8.16
C LYS A 150 0.82 -12.56 8.18
N PHE A 151 1.22 -13.55 8.97
CA PHE A 151 2.61 -14.04 8.97
C PHE A 151 2.98 -14.68 7.61
N MET A 152 2.11 -15.52 7.07
CA MET A 152 2.29 -16.12 5.74
C MET A 152 2.33 -15.04 4.64
N VAL A 153 1.35 -14.13 4.61
CA VAL A 153 1.34 -13.02 3.62
C VAL A 153 2.58 -12.14 3.77
N HIS A 154 3.08 -11.92 4.99
CA HIS A 154 4.33 -11.18 5.21
C HIS A 154 5.54 -11.85 4.54
N GLN A 155 5.64 -13.18 4.59
CA GLN A 155 6.68 -13.92 3.87
C GLN A 155 6.54 -13.71 2.34
N MET A 156 5.31 -13.81 1.81
CA MET A 156 5.03 -13.54 0.39
C MET A 156 5.39 -12.10 -0.02
N VAL A 157 5.10 -11.11 0.83
CA VAL A 157 5.49 -9.70 0.62
C VAL A 157 7.01 -9.58 0.54
N HIS A 158 7.76 -10.25 1.42
CA HIS A 158 9.22 -10.18 1.43
C HIS A 158 9.81 -10.77 0.14
N GLU A 159 9.30 -11.90 -0.34
CA GLU A 159 9.70 -12.51 -1.61
C GLU A 159 9.35 -11.62 -2.79
N ALA A 160 8.09 -11.14 -2.87
CA ALA A 160 7.64 -10.26 -3.93
C ALA A 160 8.43 -8.93 -3.98
N MET A 161 8.79 -8.36 -2.81
CA MET A 161 9.62 -7.16 -2.73
C MET A 161 11.00 -7.39 -3.32
N ARG A 162 11.64 -8.53 -3.01
CA ARG A 162 12.93 -8.90 -3.60
C ARG A 162 12.83 -8.97 -5.12
N ASP A 163 11.81 -9.67 -5.63
CA ASP A 163 11.62 -9.85 -7.08
C ASP A 163 11.41 -8.50 -7.80
N VAL A 164 10.58 -7.61 -7.22
CA VAL A 164 10.36 -6.26 -7.76
C VAL A 164 11.64 -5.42 -7.76
N LEU A 165 12.46 -5.49 -6.71
CA LEU A 165 13.72 -4.76 -6.64
C LEU A 165 14.76 -5.29 -7.63
N GLU A 166 14.80 -6.61 -7.84
CA GLU A 166 15.65 -7.24 -8.87
C GLU A 166 15.22 -6.82 -10.29
N ASP A 167 13.93 -6.86 -10.58
CA ASP A 167 13.37 -6.40 -11.84
C ASP A 167 13.64 -4.92 -12.08
N LEU A 168 13.46 -4.09 -11.05
CA LEU A 168 13.76 -2.67 -11.13
C LEU A 168 15.26 -2.42 -11.37
N HIS A 169 16.14 -3.14 -10.68
CA HIS A 169 17.58 -3.06 -10.91
C HIS A 169 17.91 -3.38 -12.37
N ASN A 170 17.30 -4.45 -12.93
CA ASN A 170 17.51 -4.85 -14.32
C ASN A 170 17.01 -3.81 -15.33
N LEU A 171 15.84 -3.20 -15.10
CA LEU A 171 15.31 -2.11 -15.93
C LEU A 171 16.25 -0.90 -15.91
N ILE A 172 16.64 -0.46 -14.71
CA ILE A 172 17.53 0.70 -14.52
C ILE A 172 18.91 0.44 -15.12
N TRP A 173 19.47 -0.76 -14.96
CA TRP A 173 20.80 -1.09 -15.46
C TRP A 173 20.88 -1.11 -16.99
N LYS A 174 19.83 -1.60 -17.66
CA LYS A 174 19.74 -1.63 -19.13
C LYS A 174 19.60 -0.22 -19.74
N LYS A 175 19.09 0.76 -18.97
CA LYS A 175 18.95 2.19 -19.36
C LYS A 175 18.30 2.43 -20.72
N LYS A 176 17.39 1.56 -21.16
CA LYS A 176 16.75 1.78 -22.44
C LYS A 176 15.66 2.84 -22.29
N LYS A 177 15.65 3.82 -23.19
CA LYS A 177 14.70 4.94 -23.13
C LYS A 177 13.24 4.49 -23.28
N ASN A 178 13.01 3.43 -24.04
CA ASN A 178 11.70 2.81 -24.22
C ASN A 178 11.22 2.02 -22.98
N GLU A 179 12.07 1.81 -21.97
CA GLU A 179 11.70 1.17 -20.70
C GLU A 179 11.40 2.23 -19.60
N TRP A 180 11.43 3.53 -19.94
CA TRP A 180 11.21 4.61 -18.98
C TRP A 180 9.83 4.54 -18.33
N ALA A 181 8.76 4.36 -19.12
CA ALA A 181 7.38 4.34 -18.62
C ALA A 181 7.15 3.16 -17.67
N THR A 182 7.58 1.96 -18.06
CA THR A 182 7.58 0.79 -17.19
C THR A 182 8.34 1.04 -15.89
N THR A 183 9.57 1.58 -15.99
CA THR A 183 10.39 1.86 -14.80
C THR A 183 9.73 2.91 -13.90
N PHE A 184 9.15 3.96 -14.49
CA PHE A 184 8.42 5.00 -13.77
C PHE A 184 7.20 4.43 -13.04
N CYS A 185 6.39 3.59 -13.69
CA CYS A 185 5.25 2.93 -13.08
C CYS A 185 5.66 2.02 -11.90
N VAL A 186 6.74 1.23 -12.05
CA VAL A 186 7.29 0.43 -10.93
C VAL A 186 7.73 1.33 -9.76
N MET A 187 8.40 2.45 -10.05
CA MET A 187 8.82 3.42 -9.02
C MET A 187 7.61 4.05 -8.30
N VAL A 188 6.54 4.38 -9.02
CA VAL A 188 5.29 4.89 -8.43
C VAL A 188 4.68 3.86 -7.49
N LEU A 189 4.55 2.60 -7.94
CA LEU A 189 4.01 1.52 -7.11
C LEU A 189 4.85 1.29 -5.86
N LEU A 190 6.19 1.26 -5.98
CA LEU A 190 7.09 1.16 -4.82
C LEU A 190 6.92 2.34 -3.85
N GLY A 191 6.68 3.54 -4.36
CA GLY A 191 6.39 4.71 -3.53
C GLY A 191 5.11 4.52 -2.72
N ILE A 192 4.02 4.07 -3.36
CA ILE A 192 2.75 3.80 -2.69
C ILE A 192 2.92 2.69 -1.64
N ILE A 193 3.55 1.58 -2.02
CA ILE A 193 3.84 0.44 -1.13
C ILE A 193 4.65 0.87 0.09
N ALA A 194 5.71 1.65 -0.11
CA ALA A 194 6.56 2.12 0.98
C ALA A 194 5.79 3.00 1.97
N GLU A 195 4.90 3.86 1.49
CA GLU A 195 4.04 4.68 2.36
C GLU A 195 3.08 3.81 3.18
N ASP A 196 2.46 2.80 2.58
CA ASP A 196 1.54 1.91 3.28
C ASP A 196 2.21 1.04 4.34
N LEU A 197 3.44 0.58 4.07
CA LEU A 197 4.26 -0.11 5.07
C LEU A 197 4.60 0.82 6.24
N GLN A 198 4.91 2.09 5.97
CA GLN A 198 5.17 3.08 7.02
C GLN A 198 3.94 3.37 7.88
N ILE A 199 2.77 3.52 7.25
CA ILE A 199 1.50 3.70 7.95
C ILE A 199 1.20 2.49 8.83
N SER A 200 1.34 1.28 8.28
CA SER A 200 1.10 0.03 9.00
C SER A 200 1.99 -0.09 10.24
N LEU A 201 3.28 0.23 10.12
CA LEU A 201 4.21 0.24 11.26
C LEU A 201 3.83 1.26 12.33
N MET A 202 3.42 2.47 11.93
CA MET A 202 2.95 3.49 12.87
C MET A 202 1.69 3.04 13.61
N LEU A 203 0.72 2.45 12.91
CA LEU A 203 -0.52 1.95 13.51
C LEU A 203 -0.23 0.83 14.52
N VAL A 204 0.69 -0.08 14.20
CA VAL A 204 1.13 -1.11 15.14
C VAL A 204 1.76 -0.48 16.40
N ALA A 205 2.69 0.47 16.25
CA ALA A 205 3.31 1.14 17.38
C ALA A 205 2.30 1.87 18.28
N ILE A 206 1.31 2.55 17.68
CA ILE A 206 0.21 3.20 18.41
C ILE A 206 -0.64 2.16 19.15
N SER A 207 -0.95 1.03 18.51
CA SER A 207 -1.77 -0.02 19.14
C SER A 207 -1.10 -0.63 20.38
N LEU A 208 0.23 -0.84 20.33
CA LEU A 208 1.01 -1.32 21.47
C LEU A 208 1.00 -0.30 22.62
N GLN A 209 1.05 0.99 22.31
CA GLN A 209 0.96 2.06 23.31
C GLN A 209 -0.35 2.03 24.11
N VAL A 210 -1.48 1.83 23.40
CA VAL A 210 -2.83 1.85 23.99
C VAL A 210 -3.07 0.62 24.86
N ASN A 211 -2.48 -0.52 24.51
CA ASN A 211 -2.73 -1.79 25.23
C ASN A 211 -1.93 -1.94 26.54
N GLU A 212 -1.06 -0.99 26.89
CA GLU A 212 -0.15 -1.05 28.07
C GLU A 212 0.84 -2.22 28.08
N ASP A 213 0.92 -2.99 26.99
CA ASP A 213 1.91 -4.04 26.77
C ASP A 213 3.28 -3.40 26.44
N LEU A 214 4.24 -3.53 27.36
CA LEU A 214 5.69 -3.29 27.21
C LEU A 214 6.18 -1.83 27.01
N ASN A 215 7.52 -1.69 27.02
CA ASN A 215 8.32 -0.47 27.12
C ASN A 215 8.02 0.58 26.01
N ARG A 216 7.00 1.41 26.25
CA ARG A 216 6.49 2.47 25.35
C ARG A 216 7.54 3.28 24.58
N ALA A 217 8.71 3.56 25.16
CA ALA A 217 9.76 4.32 24.47
C ALA A 217 10.51 3.50 23.41
N SER A 218 10.77 2.22 23.68
CA SER A 218 11.58 1.34 22.82
C SER A 218 10.85 0.98 21.53
N ASP A 219 9.55 0.68 21.61
CA ASP A 219 8.78 0.20 20.45
C ASP A 219 8.50 1.33 19.44
N PHE A 220 8.27 2.55 19.93
CA PHE A 220 8.18 3.74 19.05
C PHE A 220 9.51 4.07 18.39
N GLU A 221 10.62 3.94 19.11
CA GLU A 221 11.94 4.15 18.55
C GLU A 221 12.26 3.11 17.48
N GLN A 222 11.91 1.84 17.71
CA GLN A 222 12.03 0.79 16.71
C GLN A 222 11.16 1.04 15.48
N ALA A 223 9.91 1.46 15.65
CA ALA A 223 9.02 1.82 14.54
C ALA A 223 9.58 3.00 13.74
N ARG A 224 10.08 4.06 14.41
CA ARG A 224 10.72 5.20 13.75
C ARG A 224 11.97 4.80 12.97
N ASN A 225 12.82 3.95 13.55
CA ASN A 225 14.02 3.45 12.87
C ASN A 225 13.64 2.62 11.64
N SER A 226 12.59 1.81 11.73
CA SER A 226 12.07 1.01 10.60
C SER A 226 11.50 1.89 9.48
N ILE A 227 10.72 2.92 9.83
CA ILE A 227 10.19 3.91 8.88
C ILE A 227 11.32 4.64 8.17
N ARG A 228 12.36 5.02 8.92
CA ARG A 228 13.56 5.66 8.36
C ARG A 228 14.31 4.73 7.41
N ALA A 229 14.43 3.45 7.75
CA ALA A 229 15.05 2.46 6.87
C ALA A 229 14.26 2.28 5.56
N ILE A 230 12.92 2.26 5.62
CA ILE A 230 12.06 2.24 4.43
C ILE A 230 12.28 3.51 3.58
N ASP A 231 12.36 4.68 4.21
CA ASP A 231 12.59 5.95 3.53
C ASP A 231 13.92 6.01 2.79
N GLU A 232 15.01 5.68 3.50
CA GLU A 232 16.37 5.86 3.00
C GLU A 232 16.77 4.70 2.09
N SER A 233 16.66 3.48 2.58
CA SER A 233 17.14 2.29 1.88
C SER A 233 16.06 1.64 1.01
N GLY A 234 14.82 1.58 1.49
CA GLY A 234 13.72 0.93 0.77
C GLY A 234 13.25 1.69 -0.46
N PHE A 235 13.17 3.02 -0.38
CA PHE A 235 12.69 3.86 -1.49
C PHE A 235 13.73 4.87 -2.00
N GLY A 236 14.48 5.51 -1.10
CA GLY A 236 15.45 6.55 -1.45
C GLY A 236 16.57 6.06 -2.38
N LEU A 237 17.11 4.87 -2.12
CA LEU A 237 18.14 4.28 -2.97
C LEU A 237 17.61 3.96 -4.40
N PRO A 238 16.50 3.21 -4.58
CA PRO A 238 15.88 3.04 -5.89
C PRO A 238 15.60 4.36 -6.63
N LEU A 239 15.08 5.36 -5.93
CA LEU A 239 14.79 6.68 -6.52
C LEU A 239 16.07 7.35 -7.04
N SER A 240 17.15 7.36 -6.24
CA SER A 240 18.42 7.95 -6.67
C SER A 240 19.02 7.25 -7.90
N LEU A 241 18.83 5.94 -8.02
CA LEU A 241 19.27 5.16 -9.17
C LEU A 241 18.43 5.47 -10.41
N PHE A 242 17.11 5.60 -10.24
CA PHE A 242 16.19 6.01 -11.29
C PHE A 242 16.55 7.42 -11.83
N GLU A 243 16.71 8.40 -10.93
CA GLU A 243 17.11 9.76 -11.28
C GLU A 243 18.47 9.79 -11.98
N LYS A 244 19.43 8.97 -11.54
CA LYS A 244 20.75 8.88 -12.20
C LYS A 244 20.67 8.22 -13.58
N ALA A 245 19.81 7.22 -13.76
CA ALA A 245 19.65 6.54 -15.05
C ALA A 245 18.93 7.42 -16.08
N TYR A 246 17.90 8.15 -15.65
CA TYR A 246 17.03 8.91 -16.54
C TYR A 246 17.17 10.43 -16.40
N GLY A 247 18.10 10.95 -15.60
CA GLY A 247 18.26 12.40 -15.35
C GLY A 247 18.56 13.24 -16.60
N SER A 248 19.07 12.62 -17.67
CA SER A 248 19.27 13.29 -18.98
C SER A 248 17.99 13.43 -19.81
N PHE A 249 16.93 12.71 -19.45
CA PHE A 249 15.64 12.70 -20.14
C PHE A 249 14.52 12.39 -19.14
N ASN A 250 13.84 13.43 -18.68
CA ASN A 250 12.61 13.31 -17.90
C ASN A 250 11.40 13.70 -18.76
N PRO A 251 10.60 12.73 -19.25
CA PRO A 251 9.36 12.97 -19.99
C PRO A 251 8.32 13.83 -19.27
N LEU A 252 8.43 14.00 -17.95
CA LEU A 252 7.49 14.82 -17.19
C LEU A 252 7.83 16.32 -17.24
N THR A 253 9.04 16.69 -17.70
CA THR A 253 9.48 18.08 -17.80
C THR A 253 9.79 18.50 -19.24
N GLY A 254 9.74 19.80 -19.51
CA GLY A 254 10.09 20.36 -20.82
C GLY A 254 9.05 20.12 -21.94
N PRO A 255 9.41 20.44 -23.20
CA PRO A 255 8.46 20.50 -24.30
C PRO A 255 8.06 19.09 -24.80
N PHE A 256 6.75 18.88 -25.00
CA PHE A 256 6.15 17.56 -25.25
C PHE A 256 6.53 16.93 -26.61
N ASN A 257 6.79 17.75 -27.63
CA ASN A 257 7.25 17.27 -28.94
C ASN A 257 8.55 16.44 -28.86
N LYS A 258 9.47 16.77 -27.96
CA LYS A 258 10.70 15.99 -27.72
C LYS A 258 10.44 14.67 -26.97
N VAL A 259 9.30 14.56 -26.28
CA VAL A 259 8.90 13.36 -25.56
C VAL A 259 8.40 12.32 -26.55
N GLU A 260 7.52 12.73 -27.47
CA GLU A 260 6.97 11.87 -28.53
C GLU A 260 8.08 11.24 -29.39
N GLU A 261 9.09 12.04 -29.78
CA GLU A 261 10.25 11.57 -30.56
C GLU A 261 11.08 10.50 -29.82
N LYS A 262 11.15 10.57 -28.49
CA LYS A 262 12.08 9.75 -27.68
C LYS A 262 11.45 8.50 -27.06
N LEU A 263 10.18 8.54 -26.69
CA LEU A 263 9.45 7.37 -26.18
C LEU A 263 9.04 6.47 -27.34
N GLY A 264 8.49 7.06 -28.40
CA GLY A 264 8.16 6.37 -29.65
C GLY A 264 6.94 5.45 -29.59
N ASP A 265 6.44 5.10 -28.41
CA ASP A 265 5.22 4.31 -28.21
C ASP A 265 4.05 5.16 -27.67
N GLU A 266 2.85 4.93 -28.22
CA GLU A 266 1.64 5.70 -27.93
C GLU A 266 1.19 5.55 -26.45
N ASP A 267 1.33 4.35 -25.90
CA ASP A 267 0.97 4.02 -24.52
C ASP A 267 1.79 4.83 -23.50
N SER A 268 3.11 4.90 -23.68
CA SER A 268 3.98 5.70 -22.80
C SER A 268 3.73 7.20 -22.97
N ILE A 269 3.38 7.66 -24.18
CA ILE A 269 3.03 9.06 -24.43
C ILE A 269 1.74 9.42 -23.70
N GLU A 270 0.72 8.57 -23.76
CA GLU A 270 -0.56 8.77 -23.07
C GLU A 270 -0.39 8.76 -21.54
N LEU A 271 0.41 7.83 -21.01
CA LEU A 271 0.79 7.82 -19.61
C LEU A 271 1.42 9.17 -19.20
N VAL A 272 2.42 9.64 -19.94
CA VAL A 272 3.11 10.91 -19.63
C VAL A 272 2.17 12.11 -19.72
N ARG A 273 1.26 12.13 -20.70
CA ARG A 273 0.23 13.16 -20.82
C ARG A 273 -0.67 13.18 -19.58
N GLY A 274 -1.21 12.03 -19.20
CA GLY A 274 -2.05 11.88 -18.01
C GLY A 274 -1.34 12.30 -16.73
N VAL A 275 -0.07 11.90 -16.55
CA VAL A 275 0.72 12.30 -15.38
C VAL A 275 0.95 13.81 -15.34
N ARG A 276 1.29 14.43 -16.48
CA ARG A 276 1.50 15.90 -16.55
C ARG A 276 0.21 16.66 -16.22
N GLU A 277 -0.94 16.20 -16.71
CA GLU A 277 -2.24 16.79 -16.40
C GLU A 277 -2.61 16.64 -14.92
N LEU A 278 -2.36 15.46 -14.36
CA LEU A 278 -2.57 15.18 -12.95
C LEU A 278 -1.70 16.07 -12.06
N VAL A 279 -0.41 16.22 -12.37
CA VAL A 279 0.53 17.10 -11.66
C VAL A 279 0.06 18.56 -11.70
N LYS A 280 -0.44 19.03 -12.84
CA LYS A 280 -0.98 20.40 -12.96
C LYS A 280 -2.24 20.58 -12.11
N ARG A 281 -3.16 19.61 -12.17
CA ARG A 281 -4.43 19.64 -11.44
C ARG A 281 -4.22 19.63 -9.93
N GLU A 282 -3.31 18.78 -9.44
CA GLU A 282 -3.05 18.57 -8.01
C GLU A 282 -1.81 19.33 -7.50
N SER A 283 -1.43 20.42 -8.19
CA SER A 283 -0.21 21.19 -7.90
C SER A 283 -0.10 21.69 -6.44
N GLN A 284 -1.22 22.10 -5.84
CA GLN A 284 -1.25 22.55 -4.44
C GLN A 284 -0.94 21.41 -3.46
N LEU A 285 -1.50 20.22 -3.70
CA LEU A 285 -1.25 19.03 -2.89
C LEU A 285 0.21 18.59 -3.03
N LEU A 286 0.76 18.64 -4.24
CA LEU A 286 2.17 18.32 -4.50
C LEU A 286 3.14 19.23 -3.75
N VAL A 287 2.90 20.55 -3.74
CA VAL A 287 3.74 21.50 -3.00
C VAL A 287 3.71 21.20 -1.50
N LYS A 288 2.53 20.90 -0.95
CA LYS A 288 2.38 20.50 0.46
C LYS A 288 3.12 19.18 0.75
N ALA A 289 2.94 18.17 -0.09
CA ALA A 289 3.54 16.84 0.07
C ALA A 289 5.07 16.89 0.03
N LYS A 290 5.66 17.67 -0.89
CA LYS A 290 7.12 17.86 -1.00
C LYS A 290 7.72 18.59 0.21
N GLY A 291 6.94 19.43 0.89
CA GLY A 291 7.36 20.11 2.11
C GLY A 291 7.47 19.18 3.33
N THR A 292 6.76 18.05 3.31
CA THR A 292 6.77 17.07 4.39
C THR A 292 7.99 16.16 4.25
N LYS A 293 8.97 16.25 5.16
CA LYS A 293 10.16 15.37 5.11
C LYS A 293 10.00 14.08 5.89
N VAL A 294 9.27 14.11 7.00
CA VAL A 294 9.07 12.99 7.93
C VAL A 294 7.58 12.73 8.04
N LEU A 295 7.17 11.47 8.22
CA LEU A 295 5.79 11.18 8.59
C LEU A 295 5.39 12.01 9.81
N PRO A 296 4.25 12.71 9.77
CA PRO A 296 3.78 13.48 10.92
C PRO A 296 3.62 12.59 12.14
N ALA A 297 3.72 13.19 13.32
CA ALA A 297 3.48 12.51 14.58
C ALA A 297 2.05 11.90 14.59
N PRO A 298 1.81 10.83 15.38
CA PRO A 298 0.50 10.18 15.49
C PRO A 298 -0.67 11.16 15.70
N ASP A 299 -0.43 12.19 16.49
CA ASP A 299 -1.44 13.17 16.91
C ASP A 299 -1.81 14.16 15.78
N SER A 300 -1.03 14.20 14.69
CA SER A 300 -1.25 15.03 13.50
C SER A 300 -1.34 14.21 12.21
N PHE A 301 -1.57 12.91 12.35
CA PHE A 301 -1.80 11.98 11.24
C PHE A 301 -3.14 12.29 10.57
N SER A 302 -3.18 13.36 9.78
CA SER A 302 -4.24 13.49 8.79
C SER A 302 -3.92 12.55 7.62
N VAL A 303 -4.91 11.74 7.27
CA VAL A 303 -4.88 10.83 6.12
C VAL A 303 -4.67 11.61 4.80
N ASP A 304 -4.87 12.93 4.83
CA ASP A 304 -4.65 13.87 3.71
C ASP A 304 -3.16 14.08 3.31
N ASN A 305 -2.21 13.44 4.00
CA ASN A 305 -0.77 13.65 3.80
C ASN A 305 -0.07 12.51 3.04
N ILE A 306 -0.81 11.52 2.54
CA ILE A 306 -0.26 10.27 2.01
C ILE A 306 0.07 10.46 0.52
N SER A 307 1.12 11.23 0.21
CA SER A 307 1.69 11.19 -1.14
C SER A 307 3.14 11.70 -1.15
N ARG A 308 3.82 11.72 -0.01
CA ARG A 308 5.15 12.28 0.16
C ARG A 308 6.19 11.55 -0.68
N LEU A 309 6.27 10.22 -0.63
CA LEU A 309 7.27 9.45 -1.37
C LEU A 309 7.02 9.53 -2.88
N VAL A 310 5.76 9.34 -3.27
CA VAL A 310 5.35 9.46 -4.68
C VAL A 310 5.59 10.88 -5.21
N SER A 311 5.39 11.92 -4.40
CA SER A 311 5.66 13.31 -4.79
C SER A 311 7.14 13.58 -5.10
N ARG A 312 8.08 12.79 -4.56
CA ARG A 312 9.52 12.93 -4.86
C ARG A 312 9.87 12.50 -6.29
N ILE A 313 9.07 11.61 -6.89
CA ILE A 313 9.26 11.14 -8.27
C ILE A 313 8.77 12.20 -9.27
N LEU A 314 7.75 12.97 -8.87
CA LEU A 314 7.07 13.93 -9.74
C LEU A 314 7.82 15.25 -9.84
N PRO A 315 7.77 15.94 -10.99
CA PRO A 315 8.41 17.25 -11.14
C PRO A 315 7.73 18.31 -10.27
N ASP A 316 8.40 19.43 -10.08
CA ASP A 316 7.76 20.58 -9.44
C ASP A 316 6.69 21.15 -10.39
N PRO A 317 5.48 21.47 -9.89
CA PRO A 317 4.40 21.98 -10.73
C PRO A 317 4.68 23.35 -11.36
N GLN A 318 5.79 24.01 -10.97
CA GLN A 318 6.23 25.32 -11.48
C GLN A 318 7.28 25.21 -12.61
N GLN A 319 7.71 24.01 -12.99
CA GLN A 319 8.67 23.75 -14.09
C GLN A 319 7.97 23.27 -15.36
#